data_AF-A0A938XCP6-F1
#
_entry.id   AF-A0A938XCP6-F1
#
_cell.length_a   1.000
_cell.length_b   1.000
_cell.length_c   1.000
_cell.angle_alpha   90.00
_cell.angle_beta   90.00
_cell.angle_gamma   90.00
#
_symmetry.space_group_name_H-M   'P 1'
#
loop_
_entity.id
_entity.type
_entity.pdbx_description
1 polymer ?
#
loop_
_entity_poly.entity_id
_entity_poly.type
_entity_poly.pdbx_seq_one_letter_code
_entity_poly.pdbx_strand_id
1 'polypeptide(L)' 'RLSLYEHQSTYSPNLPLRMLMYLSDVYEEMTRTCNVYGREKVLIPPPQFLIFYNGKDKQPDRQELRLSDLYA' A
#
# COMPACT_ATOMS: atom_id res chain seq x y z
N ARG A 1 -13.16 0.91 4.86
CA ARG A 1 -12.30 0.76 3.66
C ARG A 1 -11.24 1.84 3.77
N LEU A 2 -9.96 1.47 3.79
CA LEU A 2 -8.85 2.41 3.93
C LEU A 2 -8.29 2.68 2.53
N SER A 3 -8.21 3.93 2.10
CA SER A 3 -7.69 4.29 0.78
C SER A 3 -6.49 5.20 0.92
N LEU A 4 -5.39 4.83 0.28
CA LEU A 4 -4.16 5.58 0.19
C LEU A 4 -3.94 6.02 -1.25
N TYR A 5 -3.54 7.28 -1.43
CA TYR A 5 -3.37 7.91 -2.73
C TYR A 5 -1.96 8.48 -2.82
N GLU A 6 -1.29 8.25 -3.94
CA GLU A 6 0.05 8.79 -4.18
C GLU A 6 0.17 9.36 -5.60
N HIS A 7 0.82 10.51 -5.73
CA HIS A 7 1.17 11.11 -7.02
C HIS A 7 2.66 10.91 -7.31
N GLN A 8 3.00 10.50 -8.53
CA GLN A 8 4.39 10.33 -8.94
C GLN A 8 4.63 10.82 -10.36
N SER A 9 5.77 11.46 -10.58
CA SER A 9 6.22 11.91 -11.91
C SER A 9 7.20 10.92 -12.56
N THR A 10 7.66 9.91 -11.84
CA THR A 10 8.59 8.89 -12.32
C THR A 10 8.07 7.52 -11.94
N TYR A 11 8.10 6.57 -12.89
CA TYR A 11 7.69 5.19 -12.62
C TYR A 11 8.68 4.54 -11.64
N SER A 12 8.16 3.76 -10.69
CA SER A 12 8.95 3.02 -9.73
C SER A 12 8.38 1.62 -9.56
N PRO A 13 9.16 0.55 -9.85
CA PRO A 13 8.70 -0.82 -9.62
C PRO A 13 8.54 -1.14 -8.13
N ASN A 14 9.11 -0.33 -7.24
CA ASN A 14 9.09 -0.52 -5.78
C ASN A 14 7.79 0.00 -5.13
N LEU A 15 6.81 0.40 -5.92
CA LEU A 15 5.50 0.88 -5.48
C LEU A 15 4.79 -0.08 -4.49
N PRO A 16 4.72 -1.40 -4.74
CA PRO A 16 4.10 -2.34 -3.79
C PRO A 16 4.81 -2.39 -2.44
N LEU A 17 6.14 -2.26 -2.42
CA LEU A 17 6.92 -2.25 -1.19
C LEU A 17 6.64 -0.97 -0.38
N ARG A 18 6.57 0.20 -1.04
CA ARG A 18 6.17 1.45 -0.38
C ARG A 18 4.75 1.38 0.19
N MET A 19 3.80 0.83 -0.59
CA MET A 19 2.44 0.59 -0.10
C MET A 19 2.45 -0.24 1.19
N LEU A 20 3.23 -1.32 1.26
CA LEU A 20 3.33 -2.14 2.47
C LEU A 20 3.82 -1.32 3.67
N MET A 21 4.84 -0.47 3.48
CA MET A 21 5.37 0.38 4.56
C MET A 21 4.30 1.37 5.05
N TYR A 22 3.67 2.14 4.15
CA TYR A 22 2.60 3.08 4.52
C TYR A 22 1.41 2.40 5.19
N LEU A 23 1.05 1.21 4.71
CA LEU A 23 -0.02 0.43 5.30
C LEU A 23 0.32 -0.03 6.73
N SER A 24 1.57 -0.43 6.95
CA SER A 24 2.06 -0.86 8.26
C SER A 24 1.94 0.28 9.28
N ASP A 25 2.40 1.48 8.92
CA ASP A 25 2.33 2.67 9.78
C ASP A 25 0.88 3.02 10.15
N VAL A 26 -0.03 3.00 9.18
CA VAL A 26 -1.45 3.31 9.42
C VAL A 26 -2.11 2.26 10.32
N TYR A 27 -1.83 0.97 10.10
CA TYR A 27 -2.40 -0.08 10.94
C TYR A 27 -1.79 -0.12 12.34
N GLU A 28 -0.53 0.22 12.51
CA GLU A 28 0.08 0.38 13.84
C GLU A 28 -0.66 1.45 14.65
N GLU A 29 -0.93 2.61 14.05
CA GLU A 29 -1.71 3.68 14.68
C GLU A 29 -3.12 3.21 15.06
N MET A 30 -3.83 2.55 14.12
CA MET A 30 -5.19 2.06 14.33
C MET A 30 -5.30 0.98 15.41
N THR A 31 -4.25 0.18 15.59
CA THR A 31 -4.25 -0.98 16.49
C THR A 31 -3.49 -0.74 17.78
N ARG A 32 -3.08 0.50 18.07
CA ARG A 32 -2.26 0.87 19.23
C ARG A 32 -2.82 0.36 20.57
N THR A 33 -4.14 0.32 20.74
CA THR A 33 -4.81 -0.15 21.97
C THR A 33 -5.28 -1.60 21.90
N CYS A 34 -5.07 -2.27 20.76
CA CYS A 34 -5.45 -3.65 20.54
C CYS A 34 -4.34 -4.62 20.97
N ASN A 35 -4.72 -5.81 21.45
CA ASN A 35 -3.76 -6.87 21.72
C ASN A 35 -3.48 -7.68 20.44
N VAL A 36 -2.64 -7.15 19.55
CA VAL A 36 -2.32 -7.78 18.26
C VAL A 36 -1.55 -9.11 18.37
N TYR A 37 -0.93 -9.39 19.52
CA TYR A 37 -0.29 -10.68 19.83
C TYR A 37 -1.19 -11.63 20.63
N GLY A 38 -2.45 -11.22 20.88
CA GLY A 38 -3.44 -12.02 21.57
C GLY A 38 -4.02 -13.14 20.72
N ARG A 39 -4.96 -13.90 21.30
CA ARG A 39 -5.67 -14.98 20.59
C ARG A 39 -6.90 -14.49 19.83
N GLU A 40 -7.42 -13.32 20.20
CA GLU A 40 -8.60 -12.72 19.59
C GLU A 40 -8.23 -11.96 18.31
N LYS A 41 -9.15 -11.97 17.34
CA LYS A 41 -8.95 -11.28 16.06
C LYS A 41 -9.10 -9.77 16.23
N VAL A 42 -8.11 -9.02 15.74
CA VAL A 42 -8.23 -7.57 15.55
C VAL A 42 -8.75 -7.32 14.13
N LEU A 43 -9.94 -6.72 14.03
CA LEU A 43 -10.54 -6.40 12.73
C LEU A 43 -9.98 -5.08 12.21
N ILE A 44 -9.38 -5.13 11.03
CA ILE A 44 -8.84 -3.97 10.31
C ILE A 44 -9.58 -3.75 8.99
N PRO A 45 -9.74 -2.50 8.52
CA PRO A 45 -10.43 -2.24 7.26
C PRO A 45 -9.57 -2.71 6.07
N PRO A 46 -10.18 -3.26 4.99
CA PRO A 46 -9.42 -3.63 3.80
C PRO A 46 -8.80 -2.38 3.16
N PRO A 47 -7.51 -2.45 2.76
CA PRO A 47 -6.81 -1.31 2.20
C PRO A 47 -6.95 -1.25 0.68
N GLN A 48 -6.79 -0.06 0.13
CA GLN A 48 -6.71 0.22 -1.30
C GLN A 48 -5.66 1.27 -1.55
N PHE A 49 -4.87 1.05 -2.59
CA PHE A 49 -3.80 1.95 -2.98
C PHE A 49 -4.02 2.37 -4.43
N LEU A 50 -4.09 3.68 -4.67
CA LEU A 50 -4.23 4.24 -6.01
C LEU A 50 -3.09 5.21 -6.28
N ILE A 51 -2.35 4.97 -7.36
CA ILE A 51 -1.25 5.83 -7.78
C ILE A 51 -1.67 6.59 -9.02
N PHE A 52 -1.44 7.90 -8.99
CA PHE A 52 -1.58 8.78 -10.14
C PHE A 52 -0.20 9.06 -10.73
N TYR A 53 0.03 8.55 -11.94
CA TYR A 53 1.23 8.86 -12.69
C TYR A 53 1.02 10.12 -13.52
N ASN A 54 1.79 11.16 -13.19
CA ASN A 54 1.76 12.46 -13.87
C ASN A 54 3.11 12.73 -14.57
N GLY A 55 3.87 11.68 -14.89
CA GLY A 55 5.15 11.80 -15.55
C GLY A 55 5.05 11.96 -17.06
N LYS A 56 6.20 12.14 -17.70
CA LYS A 56 6.29 12.34 -19.15
C LYS A 56 6.44 11.04 -19.94
N ASP A 57 6.88 9.97 -19.30
CA ASP A 57 7.11 8.70 -19.98
C ASP A 57 5.78 8.01 -20.25
N LYS A 58 5.69 7.33 -21.39
CA LYS A 58 4.47 6.60 -21.74
C LYS A 58 4.29 5.42 -20.78
N GLN A 59 3.16 5.37 -20.09
CA GLN A 59 2.74 4.28 -19.20
C GLN A 59 1.39 3.74 -19.67
N PRO A 60 1.03 2.49 -19.33
CA PRO A 60 -0.31 1.97 -19.58
C PRO A 60 -1.36 2.74 -18.75
N ASP A 61 -2.60 2.83 -19.27
CA ASP A 61 -3.71 3.53 -18.59
C ASP A 61 -4.01 2.94 -17.20
N ARG A 62 -3.81 1.62 -17.05
CA ARG A 62 -3.93 0.91 -15.78
C ARG A 62 -2.90 -0.21 -15.72
N GLN A 63 -2.28 -0.34 -14.56
CA GLN A 63 -1.36 -1.43 -14.25
C GLN A 63 -1.64 -1.94 -12.83
N GLU A 64 -1.54 -3.24 -12.65
CA GLU A 64 -1.50 -3.87 -11.34
C GLU A 64 -0.06 -4.22 -11.02
N LEU A 65 0.40 -3.85 -9.83
CA LEU A 65 1.72 -4.20 -9.31
C LEU A 65 1.52 -5.08 -8.08
N ARG A 66 2.27 -6.19 -7.99
CA ARG A 66 2.17 -7.10 -6.84
C ARG A 66 3.46 -7.06 -6.05
N LEU A 67 3.33 -7.10 -4.73
CA LEU A 67 4.49 -7.19 -3.84
C LEU A 67 5.30 -8.46 -4.12
N SER A 68 4.63 -9.56 -4.47
CA SER A 68 5.26 -10.83 -4.82
C SER A 68 6.21 -10.75 -6.01
N ASP A 69 6.01 -9.78 -6.91
CA ASP A 69 6.87 -9.61 -8.09
C ASP A 69 8.26 -9.07 -7.71
N LEU A 70 8.46 -8.65 -6.46
CA LEU A 70 9.73 -8.17 -5.92
C LEU A 70 10.55 -9.25 -5.19
N TYR A 71 10.05 -10.47 -5.08
CA TYR A 71 10.76 -11.57 -4.41
C TYR A 71 11.85 -12.15 -5.32
N ALA A 72 12.92 -12.66 -4.71
CA ALA A 72 14.07 -13.25 -5.40
C ALA A 72 13.89 -14.73 -5.73
#